data_AF-A0A842WP26-F1
#
_entry.id   AF-A0A842WP26-F1
#
_cell.length_a   1.000
_cell.length_b   1.000
_cell.length_c   1.000
_cell.angle_alpha   90.00
_cell.angle_beta   90.00
_cell.angle_gamma   90.00
#
_symmetry.space_group_name_H-M   'P 1'
#
loop_
_entity.id
_entity.type
_entity.pdbx_description
1 polymer ?
#
loop_
_entity_poly.entity_id
_entity_poly.type
_entity_poly.pdbx_seq_one_letter_code
_entity_poly.pdbx_strand_id
1 'polypeptide(L)'
;MLEWILLYSFYLLAGFTLKLGDDFLDELDRPNLSWIFLSLSGAFFAYIITNSEYDMVLLTSIIIGVVISGKVNRPQFSMGFILIAVGFLIRGIPVVTDWLEWLAILLILLLAAVLDEKGNDWTVRSANPTASIFFNYRFSLKVTVLAISLVWQLFIFTAVGLWIFDLGYELAGKINQKI
;
A
#
# COMPACT_ATOMS: atom_id res chain seq x y z
N MET A 1 6.17 -18.37 14.01
CA MET A 1 7.23 -18.29 12.95
C MET A 1 6.64 -18.42 11.56
N LEU A 2 5.93 -19.52 11.26
CA LEU A 2 5.32 -19.73 9.93
C LEU A 2 4.29 -18.65 9.54
N GLU A 3 3.44 -18.24 10.49
CA GLU A 3 2.42 -17.19 10.27
C GLU A 3 3.03 -15.85 9.87
N TRP A 4 4.12 -15.44 10.53
CA TRP A 4 4.87 -14.22 10.18
C TRP A 4 5.49 -14.30 8.79
N ILE A 5 6.06 -15.45 8.43
CA ILE A 5 6.61 -15.68 7.08
C ILE A 5 5.51 -15.56 6.04
N LEU A 6 4.34 -16.17 6.29
CA LEU A 6 3.21 -16.10 5.39
C LEU A 6 2.70 -14.65 5.22
N LEU A 7 2.52 -13.94 6.34
CA LEU A 7 2.06 -12.54 6.33
C LEU A 7 3.03 -11.64 5.53
N TYR A 8 4.33 -11.73 5.79
CA TYR A 8 5.32 -10.92 5.07
C TYR A 8 5.46 -11.32 3.60
N SER A 9 5.27 -12.61 3.28
CA SER A 9 5.17 -13.04 1.88
C SER A 9 3.98 -12.39 1.20
N PHE A 10 2.84 -12.24 1.88
CA PHE A 10 1.67 -11.57 1.32
C PHE A 10 1.89 -10.07 1.16
N TYR A 11 2.55 -9.40 2.10
CA TYR A 11 2.97 -8.00 1.93
C TYR A 11 3.83 -7.84 0.67
N LEU A 12 4.85 -8.70 0.50
CA LEU A 12 5.73 -8.68 -0.67
C LEU A 12 4.94 -8.89 -1.97
N LEU A 13 4.08 -9.90 -2.00
CA LEU A 13 3.30 -10.23 -3.19
C LEU A 13 2.23 -9.18 -3.50
N ALA A 14 1.63 -8.55 -2.48
CA ALA A 14 0.69 -7.45 -2.66
C ALA A 14 1.37 -6.28 -3.37
N GLY A 15 2.56 -5.86 -2.92
CA GLY A 15 3.31 -4.78 -3.55
C GLY A 15 3.75 -5.13 -4.97
N PHE A 16 4.30 -6.34 -5.14
CA PHE A 16 4.77 -6.83 -6.43
C PHE A 16 3.64 -6.90 -7.48
N THR A 17 2.52 -7.51 -7.14
CA THR A 17 1.38 -7.66 -8.05
C THR A 17 0.64 -6.36 -8.29
N LEU A 18 0.63 -5.44 -7.32
CA LEU A 18 0.10 -4.09 -7.54
C LEU A 18 0.88 -3.36 -8.62
N LYS A 19 2.22 -3.30 -8.50
CA LYS A 19 3.06 -2.62 -9.52
C LYS A 19 2.93 -3.26 -10.89
N LEU A 20 2.93 -4.60 -10.98
CA LEU A 20 2.69 -5.27 -12.26
C LEU A 20 1.33 -4.88 -12.85
N GLY A 21 0.28 -4.84 -12.03
CA GLY A 21 -1.05 -4.43 -12.45
C GLY A 21 -1.08 -3.00 -12.98
N ASP A 22 -0.48 -2.06 -12.24
CA ASP A 22 -0.34 -0.66 -12.62
C ASP A 22 0.42 -0.53 -13.96
N ASP A 23 1.58 -1.19 -14.10
CA ASP A 23 2.40 -1.09 -15.31
C ASP A 23 1.73 -1.72 -16.52
N PHE A 24 1.04 -2.85 -16.35
CA PHE A 24 0.25 -3.44 -17.43
C PHE A 24 -0.87 -2.51 -17.88
N LEU A 25 -1.40 -1.68 -17.00
CA LEU A 25 -2.50 -0.77 -17.30
C LEU A 25 -2.00 0.53 -17.93
N ASP A 26 -0.98 1.15 -17.34
CA ASP A 26 -0.55 2.51 -17.65
C ASP A 26 0.67 2.56 -18.58
N GLU A 27 1.63 1.65 -18.43
CA GLU A 27 2.89 1.67 -19.21
C GLU A 27 2.82 0.79 -20.46
N LEU A 28 2.19 -0.39 -20.37
CA LEU A 28 2.17 -1.39 -21.44
C LEU A 28 0.84 -1.43 -22.23
N ASP A 29 -0.18 -0.68 -21.81
CA ASP A 29 -1.51 -0.62 -22.42
C ASP A 29 -2.14 -2.02 -22.67
N ARG A 30 -2.02 -2.90 -21.66
CA ARG A 30 -2.59 -4.26 -21.64
C ARG A 30 -3.64 -4.39 -20.52
N PRO A 31 -4.80 -3.71 -20.67
CA PRO A 31 -5.82 -3.66 -19.61
C PRO A 31 -6.34 -5.05 -19.21
N ASN A 32 -6.41 -6.02 -20.12
CA ASN A 32 -6.88 -7.37 -19.81
C ASN A 32 -5.98 -8.09 -18.80
N LEU A 33 -4.65 -7.90 -18.89
CA LEU A 33 -3.71 -8.50 -17.95
C LEU A 33 -3.72 -7.77 -16.60
N SER A 34 -3.91 -6.44 -16.61
CA SER A 34 -3.97 -5.66 -15.37
C SER A 34 -5.09 -6.11 -14.43
N TRP A 35 -6.25 -6.55 -14.95
CA TRP A 35 -7.33 -7.12 -14.14
C TRP A 35 -6.85 -8.28 -13.27
N ILE A 36 -6.02 -9.17 -13.82
CA ILE A 36 -5.53 -10.36 -13.10
C ILE A 36 -4.61 -9.94 -11.96
N PHE A 37 -3.62 -9.09 -12.24
CA PHE A 37 -2.64 -8.67 -11.25
C PHE A 37 -3.24 -7.76 -10.17
N LEU A 38 -4.13 -6.84 -10.53
CA LEU A 38 -4.85 -6.00 -9.57
C LEU A 38 -5.84 -6.80 -8.71
N SER A 39 -6.46 -7.85 -9.28
CA SER A 39 -7.26 -8.80 -8.48
C SER A 39 -6.39 -9.55 -7.48
N LEU A 40 -5.25 -10.06 -7.93
CA LEU A 40 -4.35 -10.82 -7.08
C LEU A 40 -3.81 -9.94 -5.94
N SER A 41 -3.44 -8.70 -6.24
CA SER A 41 -3.09 -7.68 -5.24
C SER A 41 -4.25 -7.47 -4.26
N GLY A 42 -5.47 -7.24 -4.75
CA GLY A 42 -6.67 -7.11 -3.92
C GLY A 42 -6.90 -8.27 -2.97
N ALA A 43 -6.66 -9.51 -3.40
CA ALA A 43 -6.77 -10.68 -2.54
C ALA A 43 -5.69 -10.71 -1.43
N PHE A 44 -4.45 -10.32 -1.73
CA PHE A 44 -3.42 -10.18 -0.70
C PHE A 44 -3.73 -9.05 0.27
N PHE A 45 -4.17 -7.88 -0.22
CA PHE A 45 -4.65 -6.78 0.62
C PHE A 45 -5.80 -7.24 1.53
N ALA A 46 -6.77 -7.99 1.00
CA ALA A 46 -7.89 -8.53 1.75
C ALA A 46 -7.43 -9.42 2.92
N TYR A 47 -6.39 -10.23 2.71
CA TYR A 47 -5.82 -11.04 3.79
C TYR A 47 -5.10 -10.17 4.83
N ILE A 48 -4.27 -9.21 4.39
CA ILE A 48 -3.43 -8.40 5.29
C ILE A 48 -4.30 -7.45 6.12
N ILE A 49 -5.24 -6.74 5.49
CA ILE A 49 -6.08 -5.73 6.14
C ILE A 49 -7.01 -6.32 7.22
N THR A 50 -7.29 -7.63 7.13
CA THR A 50 -8.11 -8.37 8.09
C THR A 50 -7.29 -9.13 9.12
N ASN A 51 -5.96 -8.97 9.12
CA ASN A 51 -5.06 -9.71 10.00
C ASN A 51 -4.93 -9.08 11.40
N SER A 52 -4.80 -7.76 11.47
CA SER A 52 -4.67 -7.02 12.73
C SER A 52 -5.22 -5.60 12.62
N GLU A 53 -5.49 -4.94 13.74
CA GLU A 53 -5.95 -3.54 13.76
C GLU A 53 -4.91 -2.57 13.19
N TYR A 54 -3.63 -2.88 13.34
CA TYR A 54 -2.52 -2.07 12.80
C TYR A 54 -2.35 -2.26 11.29
N ASP A 55 -2.44 -3.49 10.80
CA ASP A 55 -2.45 -3.75 9.35
C ASP A 55 -3.67 -3.07 8.70
N MET A 56 -4.82 -3.12 9.38
CA MET A 56 -6.04 -2.44 8.96
C MET A 56 -5.82 -0.93 8.85
N VAL A 57 -5.34 -0.26 9.90
CA VAL A 57 -5.16 1.20 9.89
C VAL A 57 -4.15 1.65 8.83
N LEU A 58 -3.05 0.90 8.67
CA LEU A 58 -2.04 1.20 7.66
C LEU A 58 -2.64 1.12 6.25
N LEU A 59 -3.21 -0.03 5.89
CA LEU A 59 -3.70 -0.22 4.52
C LEU A 59 -4.90 0.67 4.22
N THR A 60 -5.81 0.89 5.18
CA THR A 60 -6.91 1.85 5.02
C THR A 60 -6.38 3.26 4.76
N SER A 61 -5.37 3.72 5.50
CA SER A 61 -4.78 5.05 5.29
C SER A 61 -4.16 5.21 3.90
N ILE A 62 -3.45 4.20 3.40
CA ILE A 62 -2.87 4.17 2.05
C ILE A 62 -3.97 4.20 1.00
N ILE A 63 -4.98 3.34 1.13
CA ILE A 63 -6.09 3.25 0.19
C ILE A 63 -6.83 4.58 0.09
N ILE A 64 -7.18 5.19 1.23
CA ILE A 64 -7.83 6.51 1.27
C ILE A 64 -6.91 7.56 0.64
N GLY A 65 -5.61 7.55 0.97
CA GLY A 65 -4.64 8.49 0.40
C GLY A 65 -4.57 8.43 -1.12
N VAL A 66 -4.49 7.21 -1.70
CA VAL A 66 -4.44 7.01 -3.16
C VAL A 66 -5.77 7.40 -3.81
N VAL A 67 -6.91 7.13 -3.19
CA VAL A 67 -8.23 7.58 -3.70
C VAL A 67 -8.33 9.10 -3.72
N ILE A 68 -7.98 9.78 -2.61
CA ILE A 68 -7.99 11.25 -2.50
C ILE A 68 -7.02 11.88 -3.50
N SER A 69 -5.87 11.24 -3.74
CA SER A 69 -4.89 11.74 -4.69
C SER A 69 -5.38 11.74 -6.15
N GLY A 70 -6.39 10.90 -6.47
CA GLY A 70 -6.93 10.72 -7.80
C GLY A 70 -6.23 9.66 -8.64
N LYS A 71 -5.31 8.88 -8.05
CA LYS A 71 -4.60 7.80 -8.77
C LYS A 71 -5.50 6.65 -9.20
N VAL A 72 -6.56 6.38 -8.45
CA VAL A 72 -7.56 5.36 -8.81
C VAL A 72 -8.55 5.97 -9.81
N ASN A 73 -8.17 6.04 -11.08
CA ASN A 73 -8.98 6.63 -12.16
C ASN A 73 -9.45 5.60 -13.21
N ARG A 74 -9.11 4.32 -13.03
CA ARG A 74 -9.43 3.23 -13.97
C ARG A 74 -10.32 2.17 -13.32
N PRO A 75 -11.28 1.56 -14.06
CA PRO A 75 -12.20 0.57 -13.52
C PRO A 75 -11.49 -0.69 -13.02
N GLN A 76 -10.30 -1.03 -13.53
CA GLN A 76 -9.54 -2.21 -13.16
C GLN A 76 -9.21 -2.26 -11.65
N PHE A 77 -8.96 -1.10 -11.05
CA PHE A 77 -8.75 -0.99 -9.61
C PHE A 77 -9.98 -1.39 -8.79
N SER A 78 -11.20 -1.31 -9.34
CA SER A 78 -12.43 -1.66 -8.62
C SER A 78 -12.40 -3.10 -8.13
N MET A 79 -11.73 -4.00 -8.86
CA MET A 79 -11.62 -5.40 -8.46
C MET A 79 -10.82 -5.58 -7.17
N GLY A 80 -9.78 -4.76 -6.97
CA GLY A 80 -9.03 -4.71 -5.73
C GLY A 80 -9.93 -4.36 -4.53
N PHE A 81 -10.74 -3.31 -4.67
CA PHE A 81 -11.69 -2.90 -3.63
C PHE A 81 -12.76 -3.95 -3.35
N ILE A 82 -13.31 -4.61 -4.39
CA ILE A 82 -14.29 -5.69 -4.24
C ILE A 82 -13.69 -6.84 -3.43
N LEU A 83 -12.46 -7.24 -3.74
CA LEU A 83 -11.81 -8.35 -3.02
C LEU A 83 -11.47 -8.00 -1.58
N ILE A 84 -11.08 -6.75 -1.30
CA ILE A 84 -10.92 -6.26 0.08
C ILE A 84 -12.25 -6.33 0.83
N ALA A 85 -13.36 -5.89 0.22
CA ALA A 85 -14.69 -5.96 0.83
C ALA A 85 -15.12 -7.41 1.09
N VAL A 86 -14.89 -8.32 0.14
CA VAL A 86 -15.12 -9.77 0.32
C VAL A 86 -14.26 -10.33 1.46
N GLY A 87 -13.01 -9.87 1.58
CA GLY A 87 -12.13 -10.23 2.70
C GLY A 87 -12.75 -9.91 4.06
N PHE A 88 -13.24 -8.69 4.23
CA PHE A 88 -13.96 -8.29 5.44
C PHE A 88 -15.23 -9.11 5.69
N LEU A 89 -15.98 -9.47 4.66
CA LEU A 89 -17.17 -10.32 4.81
C LEU A 89 -16.83 -11.74 5.27
N ILE A 90 -15.71 -12.31 4.80
CA ILE A 90 -15.32 -13.69 5.12
C ILE A 90 -14.59 -13.77 6.47
N ARG A 91 -13.69 -12.82 6.75
CA ARG A 91 -12.79 -12.87 7.92
C ARG A 91 -13.22 -11.96 9.07
N GLY A 92 -14.17 -11.06 8.82
CA GLY A 92 -14.56 -10.02 9.75
C GLY A 92 -13.65 -8.81 9.73
N ILE A 93 -14.03 -7.80 10.52
CA ILE A 93 -13.26 -6.58 10.75
C ILE A 93 -12.44 -6.80 12.02
N PRO A 94 -11.11 -6.57 12.01
CA PRO A 94 -10.31 -6.60 13.22
C PRO A 94 -10.88 -5.71 14.32
N VAL A 95 -10.88 -6.19 15.56
CA VAL A 95 -11.33 -5.42 16.71
C VAL A 95 -10.37 -4.26 16.92
N VAL A 96 -10.91 -3.04 16.97
CA VAL A 96 -10.15 -1.83 17.31
C VAL A 96 -10.18 -1.68 18.83
N THR A 97 -9.00 -1.77 19.45
CA THR A 97 -8.85 -1.76 20.91
C THR A 97 -9.13 -0.37 21.49
N ASP A 98 -8.58 0.67 20.86
CA ASP A 98 -8.82 2.08 21.21
C ASP A 98 -9.12 2.87 19.93
N TRP A 99 -10.33 3.43 19.85
CA TRP A 99 -10.79 4.15 18.66
C TRP A 99 -10.09 5.50 18.46
N LEU A 100 -9.68 6.18 19.54
CA LEU A 100 -8.99 7.46 19.46
C LEU A 100 -7.55 7.26 18.97
N GLU A 101 -6.84 6.25 19.50
CA GLU A 101 -5.50 5.90 19.04
C GLU A 101 -5.53 5.45 17.57
N TRP A 102 -6.46 4.58 17.22
CA TRP A 102 -6.62 4.10 15.85
C TRP A 102 -6.88 5.24 14.87
N LEU A 103 -7.78 6.17 15.22
CA LEU A 103 -8.07 7.35 14.40
C LEU A 103 -6.85 8.27 14.29
N ALA A 104 -6.10 8.48 15.37
CA ALA A 104 -4.89 9.30 15.36
C ALA A 104 -3.83 8.71 14.41
N ILE A 105 -3.57 7.40 14.51
CA ILE A 105 -2.65 6.69 13.61
C ILE A 105 -3.14 6.80 12.17
N LEU A 106 -4.44 6.59 11.91
CA LEU A 106 -5.02 6.74 10.57
C LEU A 106 -4.74 8.11 9.98
N LEU A 107 -5.00 9.19 10.73
CA LEU A 107 -4.84 10.55 10.24
C LEU A 107 -3.37 10.87 9.96
N ILE A 108 -2.45 10.46 10.85
CA ILE A 108 -1.02 10.66 10.65
C ILE A 108 -0.53 9.93 9.40
N LEU A 109 -0.90 8.65 9.24
CA LEU A 109 -0.50 7.86 8.08
C LEU A 109 -1.15 8.35 6.79
N LEU A 110 -2.41 8.79 6.85
CA LEU A 110 -3.11 9.36 5.71
C LEU A 110 -2.41 10.62 5.22
N LEU A 111 -2.04 11.53 6.13
CA LEU A 111 -1.29 12.73 5.78
C LEU A 111 0.06 12.38 5.15
N ALA A 112 0.78 11.41 5.70
CA ALA A 112 2.05 10.94 5.13
C ALA A 112 1.86 10.32 3.74
N ALA A 113 0.84 9.50 3.54
CA ALA A 113 0.53 8.88 2.25
C ALA A 113 0.15 9.92 1.18
N VAL A 114 -0.69 10.91 1.55
CA VAL A 114 -1.05 12.01 0.65
C VAL A 114 0.16 12.89 0.34
N LEU A 115 1.01 13.14 1.33
CA LEU A 115 2.25 13.92 1.16
C LEU A 115 3.20 13.23 0.17
N ASP A 116 3.42 11.92 0.31
CA ASP A 116 4.26 11.17 -0.63
C ASP A 116 3.70 11.23 -2.05
N GLU A 117 2.38 11.07 -2.18
CA GLU A 117 1.73 11.04 -3.49
C GLU A 117 1.76 12.41 -4.18
N LYS A 118 1.35 13.47 -3.49
CA LYS A 118 1.40 14.84 -4.02
C LYS A 118 2.83 15.37 -4.17
N GLY A 119 3.71 14.97 -3.27
CA GLY A 119 5.13 15.28 -3.35
C GLY A 119 5.76 14.68 -4.60
N ASN A 120 5.51 13.40 -4.87
CA ASN A 120 5.99 12.73 -6.06
C ASN A 120 5.50 13.43 -7.35
N ASP A 121 4.20 13.71 -7.46
CA ASP A 121 3.63 14.46 -8.59
C ASP A 121 4.30 15.82 -8.80
N TRP A 122 4.56 16.55 -7.71
CA TRP A 122 5.22 17.85 -7.76
C TRP A 122 6.65 17.74 -8.26
N THR A 123 7.40 16.70 -7.87
CA THR A 123 8.79 16.51 -8.33
C THR A 123 8.88 16.24 -9.82
N VAL A 124 7.93 15.46 -10.37
CA VAL A 124 7.83 15.20 -11.81
C VAL A 124 7.55 16.50 -12.57
N ARG A 125 6.64 17.35 -12.05
CA ARG A 125 6.31 18.64 -12.69
C ARG A 125 7.42 19.68 -12.59
N SER A 126 8.13 19.72 -11.46
CA SER A 126 9.16 20.72 -11.17
C SER A 126 10.56 20.32 -11.65
N ALA A 127 10.73 19.09 -12.14
CA ALA A 127 12.01 18.50 -12.56
C ALA A 127 13.13 18.65 -11.52
N ASN A 128 12.77 18.65 -10.22
CA ASN A 128 13.75 18.78 -9.14
C ASN A 128 14.29 17.39 -8.75
N PRO A 129 15.56 17.08 -9.09
CA PRO A 129 16.12 15.74 -8.89
C PRO A 129 16.30 15.39 -7.41
N THR A 130 16.61 16.37 -6.55
CA THR A 130 16.82 16.15 -5.11
C THR A 130 15.52 15.79 -4.41
N ALA A 131 14.45 16.52 -4.73
CA ALA A 131 13.13 16.24 -4.17
C ALA A 131 12.54 14.94 -4.74
N SER A 132 12.83 14.59 -6.00
CA SER A 132 12.43 13.30 -6.58
C SER A 132 13.02 12.11 -5.81
N ILE A 133 14.30 12.18 -5.40
CA ILE A 133 14.91 11.14 -4.56
C ILE A 133 14.16 10.99 -3.23
N PHE A 134 13.71 12.10 -2.64
CA PHE A 134 13.00 12.09 -1.36
C PHE A 134 11.58 11.54 -1.46
N PHE A 135 10.79 11.94 -2.46
CA PHE A 135 9.39 11.51 -2.58
C PHE A 135 9.20 10.19 -3.35
N ASN A 136 10.26 9.67 -3.97
CA ASN A 136 10.22 8.34 -4.58
C ASN A 136 9.98 7.26 -3.52
N TYR A 137 9.20 6.24 -3.90
CA TYR A 137 8.96 5.02 -3.11
C TYR A 137 8.44 5.24 -1.68
N ARG A 138 7.55 6.24 -1.50
CA ARG A 138 6.80 6.47 -0.25
C ARG A 138 7.68 6.66 0.99
N PHE A 139 8.77 7.41 0.82
CA PHE A 139 9.75 7.60 1.89
C PHE A 139 9.13 8.24 3.14
N SER A 140 8.25 9.23 3.01
CA SER A 140 7.64 9.90 4.16
C SER A 140 6.81 8.91 4.99
N LEU A 141 6.05 8.05 4.32
CA LEU A 141 5.28 6.99 4.97
C LEU A 141 6.20 5.97 5.66
N LYS A 142 7.29 5.53 5.02
CA LYS A 142 8.29 4.62 5.62
C LYS A 142 8.91 5.19 6.90
N VAL A 143 9.23 6.48 6.93
CA VAL A 143 9.76 7.15 8.13
C VAL A 143 8.66 7.29 9.19
N THR A 144 7.45 7.66 8.77
CA THR A 144 6.30 7.87 9.66
C THR A 144 5.92 6.59 10.40
N VAL A 145 5.87 5.44 9.71
CA VAL A 145 5.56 4.16 10.37
C VAL A 145 6.61 3.76 11.41
N LEU A 146 7.90 4.09 11.18
CA LEU A 146 8.96 3.84 12.16
C LEU A 146 8.81 4.76 13.37
N ALA A 147 8.50 6.04 13.16
CA ALA A 147 8.24 6.98 14.25
C ALA A 147 7.03 6.58 15.09
N ILE A 148 5.93 6.16 14.46
CA ILE A 148 4.74 5.62 15.15
C ILE A 148 5.13 4.38 15.98
N SER A 149 5.98 3.51 15.45
CA SER A 149 6.44 2.30 16.14
C SER A 149 7.25 2.59 17.42
N LEU A 150 7.79 3.80 17.60
CA LEU A 150 8.45 4.19 18.85
C LEU A 150 7.45 4.45 19.99
N VAL A 151 6.23 4.88 19.64
CA VAL A 151 5.15 5.16 20.59
C VAL A 151 4.27 3.90 20.76
N TRP A 152 3.84 3.31 19.64
CA TRP A 152 3.07 2.07 19.60
C TRP A 152 3.95 0.90 19.16
N GLN A 153 4.64 0.28 20.11
CA GLN A 153 5.69 -0.71 19.84
C GLN A 153 5.22 -1.88 18.97
N LEU A 154 3.98 -2.36 19.13
CA LEU A 154 3.43 -3.44 18.33
C LEU A 154 3.23 -3.06 16.85
N PHE A 155 3.18 -1.76 16.53
CA PHE A 155 3.10 -1.27 15.15
C PHE A 155 4.35 -1.63 14.34
N ILE A 156 5.48 -1.95 14.98
CA ILE A 156 6.73 -2.30 14.28
C ILE A 156 6.56 -3.47 13.31
N PHE A 157 5.69 -4.43 13.63
CA PHE A 157 5.47 -5.58 12.76
C PHE A 157 4.78 -5.18 11.45
N THR A 158 3.80 -4.29 11.54
CA THR A 158 3.11 -3.68 10.38
C THR A 158 4.03 -2.74 9.62
N ALA A 159 4.87 -1.97 10.32
CA ALA A 159 5.89 -1.12 9.70
C ALA A 159 6.87 -1.96 8.86
N VAL A 160 7.38 -3.07 9.39
CA VAL A 160 8.21 -4.01 8.61
C VAL A 160 7.45 -4.56 7.41
N GLY A 161 6.16 -4.86 7.57
CA GLY A 161 5.26 -5.25 6.47
C GLY A 161 5.25 -4.22 5.32
N LEU A 162 5.12 -2.92 5.63
CA LEU A 162 5.17 -1.84 4.63
C LEU A 162 6.49 -1.84 3.85
N TRP A 163 7.62 -1.99 4.54
CA TRP A 163 8.93 -2.02 3.88
C TRP A 163 9.08 -3.22 2.94
N ILE A 164 8.54 -4.38 3.33
CA ILE A 164 8.53 -5.59 2.51
C ILE A 164 7.59 -5.44 1.31
N PHE A 165 6.45 -4.77 1.50
CA PHE A 165 5.55 -4.41 0.41
C PHE A 165 6.23 -3.51 -0.63
N ASP A 166 6.90 -2.45 -0.17
CA ASP A 166 7.58 -1.53 -1.09
C ASP A 166 8.77 -2.22 -1.78
N LEU A 167 9.48 -3.14 -1.11
CA LEU A 167 10.46 -4.00 -1.77
C LEU A 167 9.84 -4.79 -2.93
N GLY A 168 8.68 -5.42 -2.72
CA GLY A 168 7.95 -6.12 -3.77
C GLY A 168 7.58 -5.20 -4.94
N TYR A 169 7.06 -4.00 -4.63
CA TYR A 169 6.70 -2.98 -5.61
C TYR A 169 7.91 -2.53 -6.44
N GLU A 170 9.05 -2.26 -5.79
CA GLU A 170 10.30 -1.86 -6.45
C GLU A 170 10.88 -2.98 -7.34
N LEU A 171 10.82 -4.23 -6.89
CA LEU A 171 11.28 -5.39 -7.66
C LEU A 171 10.48 -5.56 -8.94
N ALA A 172 9.15 -5.43 -8.88
CA ALA A 172 8.29 -5.49 -10.06
C ALA A 172 8.59 -4.37 -11.06
N GLY A 173 8.75 -3.13 -10.58
CA GLY A 173 9.08 -1.99 -11.45
C GLY A 173 10.41 -2.17 -12.19
N LYS A 174 11.43 -2.75 -11.53
CA LYS A 174 12.72 -3.06 -12.17
C LYS A 174 12.65 -4.17 -13.21
N ILE A 175 11.67 -5.08 -13.12
CA ILE A 175 11.47 -6.14 -14.11
C ILE A 175 10.85 -5.54 -15.37
N ASN A 176 9.83 -4.69 -15.24
CA ASN A 176 9.14 -4.11 -16.39
C ASN A 176 9.99 -3.10 -17.16
N GLN A 177 10.87 -2.33 -16.49
CA GLN A 177 11.84 -1.46 -17.18
C GLN A 177 12.84 -2.20 -18.09
N LYS A 178 12.92 -3.54 -17.98
CA LYS A 178 13.81 -4.37 -18.81
C LYS A 178 13.09 -5.07 -19.96
N ILE A 179 11.76 -4.97 -20.05
CA ILE A 179 10.90 -5.57 -21.08
C ILE A 179 10.58 -4.52 -22.13
#